data_AF-A0A2E0UKR6-F1
#
_entry.id   AF-A0A2E0UKR6-F1
#
_cell.length_a   1.000
_cell.length_b   1.000
_cell.length_c   1.000
_cell.angle_alpha   90.00
_cell.angle_beta   90.00
_cell.angle_gamma   90.00
#
_symmetry.space_group_name_H-M   'P 1'
#
loop_
_entity.id
_entity.type
_entity.pdbx_description
1 polymer ?
#
loop_
_entity_poly.entity_id
_entity_poly.type
_entity_poly.pdbx_seq_one_letter_code
_entity_poly.pdbx_strand_id
1 'polypeptide(L)'
;MENQLNSRLNAIEEKLEDLSASQRDVLTFQQAAKYLDFSPSFLYKLTSQGRIPHSKPNGKRIYFDRRELDRWLLQNPVKTQDEIEADALSFTKSGKRS
;
A
#
# COMPACT_ATOMS: atom_id res chain seq x y z
N MET A 1 -19.12 34.71 18.92
CA MET A 1 -18.63 34.48 17.54
C MET A 1 -17.23 33.86 17.54
N GLU A 2 -16.29 34.29 18.39
CA GLU A 2 -14.95 33.67 18.53
C GLU A 2 -14.97 32.16 18.82
N ASN A 3 -15.87 31.70 19.70
CA ASN A 3 -15.93 30.27 20.08
C ASN A 3 -16.24 29.34 18.90
N GLN A 4 -17.05 29.77 17.95
CA GLN A 4 -17.39 28.97 16.78
C GLN A 4 -16.22 28.92 15.78
N LEU A 5 -15.45 30.00 15.66
CA LEU A 5 -14.24 30.02 14.85
C LEU A 5 -13.16 29.12 15.46
N ASN A 6 -12.92 29.23 16.76
CA ASN A 6 -11.94 28.41 17.49
C ASN A 6 -12.30 26.91 17.43
N SER A 7 -13.58 26.56 17.54
CA SER A 7 -14.03 25.17 17.39
C SER A 7 -13.78 24.61 15.99
N ARG A 8 -13.98 25.42 14.94
CA ARG A 8 -13.68 24.99 13.56
C ARG A 8 -12.18 24.87 13.31
N LEU A 9 -11.35 25.76 13.89
CA LEU A 9 -9.89 25.68 13.81
C LEU A 9 -9.38 24.39 14.47
N ASN A 10 -9.80 24.09 15.69
CA ASN A 10 -9.40 22.86 16.38
C ASN A 10 -9.80 21.59 15.60
N ALA A 11 -11.00 21.56 15.02
CA ALA A 11 -11.45 20.43 14.22
C ALA A 11 -10.65 20.26 12.91
N ILE A 12 -10.11 21.35 12.36
CA ILE A 12 -9.21 21.30 11.20
C ILE A 12 -7.82 20.82 11.62
N GLU A 13 -7.30 21.32 12.74
CA GLU A 13 -6.01 20.88 13.30
C GLU A 13 -5.99 19.38 13.59
N GLU A 14 -7.02 18.84 14.25
CA GLU A 14 -7.16 17.40 14.52
C GLU A 14 -7.16 16.58 13.21
N LYS A 15 -7.89 17.04 12.19
CA LYS A 15 -7.91 16.37 10.87
C LYS A 15 -6.57 16.46 10.15
N LEU A 16 -5.83 17.56 10.29
CA LEU A 16 -4.50 17.72 9.70
C LEU A 16 -3.47 16.84 10.39
N GLU A 17 -3.55 16.68 11.71
CA GLU A 17 -2.71 15.75 12.46
C GLU A 17 -2.96 14.31 12.00
N ASP A 18 -4.23 13.91 11.84
CA ASP A 18 -4.60 12.59 11.29
C ASP A 18 -4.09 12.37 9.87
N LEU A 19 -4.18 13.39 9.01
CA LEU A 19 -3.66 13.34 7.64
C LEU A 19 -2.12 13.25 7.61
N SER A 20 -1.43 13.99 8.48
CA SER A 20 0.04 13.94 8.60
C SER A 20 0.52 12.60 9.17
N ALA A 21 -0.24 12.02 10.12
CA ALA A 21 0.02 10.68 10.64
C ALA A 21 -0.18 9.61 9.56
N SER A 22 -1.09 9.86 8.61
CA SER A 22 -1.29 9.04 7.41
C SER A 22 -0.17 9.20 6.38
N GLN A 23 0.56 10.33 6.39
CA GLN A 23 1.77 10.54 5.60
C GLN A 23 3.04 9.95 6.25
N ARG A 24 2.95 9.33 7.43
CA ARG A 24 4.10 8.62 8.00
C ARG A 24 4.50 7.52 7.03
N ASP A 25 5.66 7.70 6.40
CA ASP A 25 6.24 6.72 5.48
C ASP A 25 6.48 5.36 6.15
N VAL A 26 6.48 5.31 7.50
CA VAL A 26 6.68 4.09 8.29
C VAL A 26 5.42 3.74 9.10
N LEU A 27 4.88 2.54 8.86
CA LEU A 27 3.75 1.96 9.57
C LEU A 27 4.22 0.91 10.60
N THR A 28 3.59 0.89 11.76
CA THR A 28 3.66 -0.24 12.70
C THR A 28 2.82 -1.43 12.21
N PHE A 29 2.97 -2.59 12.83
CA PHE A 29 2.16 -3.78 12.49
C PHE A 29 0.65 -3.54 12.48
N GLN A 30 0.10 -2.86 13.50
CA GLN A 30 -1.34 -2.60 13.57
C GLN A 30 -1.79 -1.60 12.49
N GLN A 31 -0.97 -0.58 12.22
CA GLN A 31 -1.23 0.38 11.16
C GLN A 31 -1.18 -0.28 9.78
N ALA A 32 -0.21 -1.16 9.53
CA ALA A 32 -0.10 -1.91 8.29
C ALA A 32 -1.27 -2.89 8.09
N ALA A 33 -1.71 -3.58 9.15
CA ALA A 33 -2.88 -4.45 9.08
C ALA A 33 -4.14 -3.68 8.65
N LYS A 34 -4.36 -2.50 9.25
CA LYS A 34 -5.45 -1.60 8.86
C LYS A 34 -5.27 -1.04 7.45
N TYR A 35 -4.05 -0.66 7.08
CA TYR A 35 -3.74 -0.08 5.78
C TYR A 35 -4.00 -1.04 4.62
N LEU A 36 -3.56 -2.30 4.79
CA LEU A 36 -3.69 -3.36 3.79
C LEU A 36 -5.08 -4.03 3.80
N ASP A 37 -5.94 -3.65 4.74
CA ASP A 37 -7.21 -4.32 5.03
C ASP A 37 -7.04 -5.82 5.29
N PHE A 38 -5.99 -6.19 6.03
CA PHE A 38 -5.64 -7.56 6.36
C PHE A 38 -5.94 -7.88 7.82
N SER A 39 -6.38 -9.12 8.07
CA SER A 39 -6.43 -9.61 9.45
C SER A 39 -5.01 -9.66 10.06
N PRO A 40 -4.85 -9.36 11.37
CA PRO A 40 -3.54 -9.44 12.03
C PRO A 40 -2.85 -10.79 11.84
N SER A 41 -3.60 -11.90 11.90
CA SER A 41 -3.06 -13.26 11.71
C SER A 41 -2.52 -13.47 10.30
N PHE A 42 -3.20 -12.95 9.27
CA PHE A 42 -2.75 -13.04 7.89
C PHE A 42 -1.48 -12.21 7.66
N LEU A 43 -1.46 -10.97 8.14
CA LEU A 43 -0.26 -10.14 8.07
C LEU A 43 0.91 -10.79 8.81
N TYR A 44 0.69 -11.40 9.98
CA TYR A 44 1.73 -12.11 10.71
C TYR A 44 2.30 -13.26 9.88
N LYS A 45 1.45 -14.07 9.25
CA LYS A 45 1.88 -15.15 8.35
C LYS A 45 2.72 -14.64 7.19
N LEU A 46 2.35 -13.52 6.57
CA LEU A 46 3.15 -12.92 5.50
C LEU A 46 4.52 -12.45 6.00
N THR A 47 4.57 -11.81 7.16
CA THR A 47 5.84 -11.34 7.75
C THR A 47 6.75 -12.48 8.19
N SER A 48 6.20 -13.56 8.76
CA SER A 48 6.99 -14.72 9.21
C SER A 48 7.53 -15.53 8.03
N GLN A 49 6.80 -15.57 6.92
CA GLN A 49 7.22 -16.19 5.67
C GLN A 49 8.14 -15.29 4.82
N GLY A 50 8.39 -14.05 5.22
CA GLY A 50 9.17 -13.09 4.42
C GLY A 50 8.53 -12.71 3.09
N ARG A 51 7.20 -12.83 2.96
CA ARG A 51 6.46 -12.62 1.69
C ARG A 51 5.98 -11.19 1.48
N ILE A 52 6.11 -10.35 2.49
CA ILE A 52 5.76 -8.93 2.47
C ILE A 52 6.99 -8.12 2.89
N PRO A 53 7.30 -6.98 2.22
CA PRO A 53 8.40 -6.12 2.63
C PRO A 53 8.18 -5.59 4.04
N HIS A 54 9.16 -5.75 4.91
CA HIS A 54 9.11 -5.30 6.30
C HIS A 54 10.51 -5.18 6.90
N SER A 55 10.62 -4.39 7.97
CA SER A 55 11.86 -4.14 8.71
C SER A 55 11.72 -4.53 10.18
N LYS A 56 12.79 -5.08 10.77
CA LYS A 56 12.89 -5.47 12.19
C LYS A 56 14.16 -4.90 12.84
N PRO A 57 14.29 -3.57 12.95
CA PRO A 57 15.55 -2.91 13.35
C PRO A 57 16.10 -3.39 14.70
N ASN A 58 15.22 -3.70 15.66
CA ASN A 58 15.60 -4.16 17.00
C ASN A 58 15.07 -5.58 17.32
N GLY A 59 14.66 -6.34 16.30
CA GLY A 59 14.12 -7.70 16.44
C GLY A 59 12.75 -7.85 17.14
N LYS A 60 12.33 -6.89 17.98
CA LYS A 60 11.08 -6.96 18.77
C LYS A 60 9.85 -6.38 18.08
N ARG A 61 10.03 -5.40 17.19
CA ARG A 61 8.93 -4.70 16.49
C ARG A 61 9.11 -4.79 14.99
N ILE A 62 7.98 -4.88 14.29
CA ILE A 62 7.91 -4.91 12.83
C ILE A 62 7.41 -3.55 12.34
N TYR A 63 8.11 -3.01 11.36
CA TYR A 63 7.77 -1.77 10.68
C TYR A 63 7.69 -2.00 9.17
N PHE A 64 6.90 -1.17 8.50
CA PHE A 64 6.64 -1.26 7.07
C PHE A 64 6.82 0.11 6.44
N ASP A 65 7.49 0.18 5.30
CA ASP A 65 7.47 1.38 4.47
C ASP A 65 6.19 1.37 3.63
N ARG A 66 5.39 2.44 3.72
CA ARG A 66 4.11 2.53 3.01
C ARG A 66 4.30 2.48 1.49
N ARG A 67 5.31 3.18 0.96
CA ARG A 67 5.58 3.23 -0.49
C ARG A 67 6.06 1.88 -0.99
N GLU A 68 6.81 1.15 -0.17
CA GLU A 68 7.22 -0.22 -0.49
C GLU A 68 6.03 -1.18 -0.52
N LEU A 69 5.09 -1.03 0.43
CA LEU A 69 3.82 -1.78 0.40
C LEU A 69 3.00 -1.48 -0.85
N ASP A 70 2.90 -0.22 -1.27
CA ASP A 70 2.16 0.17 -2.48
C ASP A 70 2.74 -0.49 -3.74
N ARG A 71 4.08 -0.46 -3.87
CA ARG A 71 4.76 -1.16 -4.96
C ARG A 71 4.55 -2.67 -4.91
N TRP A 72 4.60 -3.25 -3.72
CA TRP A 72 4.42 -4.69 -3.53
C TRP A 72 3.00 -5.14 -3.90
N LEU A 73 1.97 -4.36 -3.53
CA LEU A 73 0.57 -4.63 -3.88
C LEU A 73 0.34 -4.65 -5.40
N LEU A 74 1.08 -3.82 -6.14
CA LEU A 74 0.95 -3.66 -7.59
C LEU A 74 1.98 -4.46 -8.40
N GLN A 75 2.78 -5.33 -7.75
CA GLN A 75 3.93 -5.98 -8.39
C GLN A 75 3.54 -6.97 -9.51
N ASN A 76 2.37 -7.59 -9.43
CA ASN A 76 1.94 -8.62 -10.40
C ASN A 76 0.58 -8.24 -11.00
N PRO A 77 0.53 -7.24 -11.90
CA PRO A 77 -0.71 -6.88 -12.57
C PRO A 77 -1.20 -8.05 -13.42
N VAL A 78 -2.50 -8.31 -13.37
CA VAL A 78 -3.16 -9.26 -14.27
C VAL A 78 -3.52 -8.50 -15.54
N LYS A 79 -3.03 -8.99 -16.70
CA LYS A 79 -3.35 -8.39 -17.99
C LYS A 79 -4.85 -8.45 -18.26
N THR A 80 -5.37 -7.41 -18.90
CA THR A 80 -6.75 -7.41 -19.38
C THR A 80 -6.90 -8.31 -20.61
N GLN A 81 -8.13 -8.72 -20.92
CA GLN A 81 -8.42 -9.49 -22.12
C GLN A 81 -7.97 -8.76 -23.38
N ASP A 82 -8.20 -7.44 -23.45
CA ASP A 82 -7.79 -6.59 -24.57
C ASP A 82 -6.25 -6.55 -24.74
N GLU A 83 -5.50 -6.49 -23.64
CA GLU A 83 -4.03 -6.54 -23.65
C GLU A 83 -3.52 -7.89 -24.15
N ILE A 84 -4.16 -8.99 -23.73
CA ILE A 84 -3.82 -10.34 -24.18
C ILE A 84 -4.10 -10.49 -25.69
N GLU A 85 -5.24 -9.98 -26.17
CA GLU A 85 -5.60 -10.02 -27.59
C GLU A 85 -4.66 -9.16 -28.46
N ALA A 86 -4.30 -7.96 -27.98
CA ALA A 86 -3.33 -7.10 -28.65
C ALA A 86 -1.95 -7.78 -28.77
N ASP A 87 -1.47 -8.42 -27.71
CA ASP A 87 -0.22 -9.18 -27.71
C ASP A 87 -0.27 -10.33 -28.72
N ALA A 88 -1.36 -11.10 -28.76
CA ALA A 88 -1.54 -12.19 -29.72
C ALA A 88 -1.55 -11.70 -31.19
N LEU A 89 -2.20 -10.56 -31.46
CA LEU A 89 -2.20 -9.92 -32.77
C LEU A 89 -0.81 -9.41 -33.18
N SER A 90 0.00 -8.95 -32.23
CA SER A 90 1.38 -8.53 -32.49
C SER A 90 2.30 -9.70 -32.85
N PHE A 91 2.15 -10.83 -32.15
CA PHE A 91 2.96 -12.03 -32.34
C PHE A 91 2.70 -12.68 -33.71
N THR A 92 1.43 -12.74 -34.13
CA THR A 92 1.05 -13.29 -35.45
C THR A 92 1.51 -12.44 -36.63
N LYS A 93 1.64 -11.12 -36.46
CA LYS A 93 2.18 -10.20 -37.49
C LYS A 93 3.70 -10.31 -37.64
N SER A 94 4.43 -10.68 -36.58
CA SER A 94 5.88 -10.88 -36.61
C SER A 94 6.30 -12.19 -37.30
N GLY A 95 5.45 -13.20 -37.33
CA GLY A 95 5.75 -14.53 -37.89
C GLY A 95 5.63 -14.68 -39.41
N LYS A 96 5.24 -13.63 -40.16
CA LYS A 96 5.09 -13.63 -41.63
C LYS A 96 6.26 -12.98 -42.38
N ARG A 97 7.47 -13.07 -41.82
CA ARG A 97 8.73 -12.69 -42.50
C ARG A 97 9.73 -13.86 -42.41
N SER A 98 9.48 -14.91 -43.20
CA SER A 98 10.45 -15.88 -43.73
C SER A 98 9.86 -16.49 -44.99
#